data_AF-A0A7C5H201-F1
#
_entry.id   AF-A0A7C5H201-F1
#
_cell.length_a   1.000
_cell.length_b   1.000
_cell.length_c   1.000
_cell.angle_alpha   90.00
_cell.angle_beta   90.00
_cell.angle_gamma   90.00
#
_symmetry.space_group_name_H-M   'P 1'
#
loop_
_entity.id
_entity.type
_entity.pdbx_description
1 polymer ?
#
loop_
_entity_poly.entity_id
_entity_poly.type
_entity_poly.pdbx_seq_one_letter_code
_entity_poly.pdbx_strand_id
1 'polypeptide(L)'
;MSEDEYSVSPDGERFRLPTENDHEKEFEKIKQLVDARRELGKEIVVVMGVGFVGVVMAAVVADSGDDKFVIGMQRPSVRSYWKIPI
;
A
#
# COMPACT_ATOMS: atom_id res chain seq x y z
N MET A 1 0.17 15.45 22.87
CA MET A 1 -0.82 14.55 22.23
C MET A 1 -1.02 15.10 20.84
N SER A 2 -0.43 14.47 19.82
CA SER A 2 -0.75 14.85 18.44
C SER A 2 -2.21 14.50 18.21
N GLU A 3 -3.00 15.44 17.70
CA GLU A 3 -4.36 15.14 17.25
C GLU A 3 -4.29 14.03 16.19
N ASP A 4 -5.18 13.03 16.29
CA ASP A 4 -5.32 12.03 15.24
C ASP A 4 -5.68 12.74 13.93
N GLU A 5 -4.83 12.60 12.90
CA GLU A 5 -5.10 13.16 11.58
C GLU A 5 -6.09 12.27 10.82
N TYR A 6 -7.04 12.91 10.12
CA TYR A 6 -8.06 12.21 9.33
C TYR A 6 -8.01 12.67 7.89
N SER A 7 -8.23 11.74 6.97
CA SER A 7 -8.60 12.02 5.59
C SER A 7 -10.11 11.89 5.43
N VAL A 8 -10.73 12.84 4.74
CA VAL A 8 -12.19 12.89 4.60
C VAL A 8 -12.56 12.75 3.12
N SER A 9 -13.43 11.80 2.81
CA SER A 9 -13.96 11.59 1.46
C SER A 9 -15.01 12.66 1.08
N PRO A 10 -15.37 12.79 -0.21
CA PRO A 10 -16.36 13.76 -0.67
C PRO A 10 -17.77 13.59 -0.07
N ASP A 11 -18.13 12.39 0.37
CA ASP A 11 -19.39 12.07 1.06
C ASP A 11 -19.31 12.23 2.59
N GLY A 12 -18.14 12.62 3.13
CA GLY A 12 -17.94 12.96 4.53
C GLY A 12 -17.44 11.82 5.42
N GLU A 13 -17.18 10.63 4.88
CA GLU A 13 -16.57 9.53 5.61
C GLU A 13 -15.13 9.89 6.05
N ARG A 14 -14.77 9.50 7.28
CA ARG A 14 -13.49 9.86 7.92
C ARG A 14 -12.60 8.64 8.05
N PHE A 15 -11.42 8.74 7.48
CA PHE A 15 -10.38 7.71 7.52
C PHE A 15 -9.23 8.21 8.39
N ARG A 16 -9.02 7.58 9.55
CA ARG A 16 -7.89 7.92 10.43
C ARG A 16 -6.58 7.55 9.73
N LEU A 17 -5.63 8.47 9.67
CA LEU A 17 -4.29 8.14 9.17
C LEU A 17 -3.63 7.12 10.09
N PRO A 18 -2.80 6.20 9.55
CA PRO A 18 -2.05 5.26 10.37
C PRO A 18 -1.14 5.98 11.37
N THR A 19 -1.05 5.43 12.57
CA THR A 19 -0.05 5.85 13.57
C THR A 19 1.29 5.16 13.31
N GLU A 20 2.34 5.61 14.00
CA GLU A 20 3.65 4.94 13.97
C GLU A 20 3.55 3.45 14.30
N ASN A 21 2.77 3.09 15.34
CA ASN A 21 2.54 1.69 15.71
C ASN A 21 1.74 0.90 14.65
N ASP A 22 0.84 1.57 13.90
CA ASP A 22 0.16 0.94 12.77
C ASP A 22 1.17 0.67 11.63
N HIS A 23 2.12 1.59 11.39
CA HIS A 23 3.20 1.42 10.43
C HIS A 23 4.15 0.27 10.79
N GLU A 24 4.55 0.16 12.06
CA GLU A 24 5.40 -0.94 12.55
C GLU A 24 4.73 -2.31 12.34
N LYS A 25 3.44 -2.43 12.66
CA LYS A 25 2.67 -3.67 12.46
C LYS A 25 2.54 -4.03 10.98
N GLU A 26 2.22 -3.05 10.13
CA GLU A 26 2.08 -3.31 8.69
C GLU A 26 3.44 -3.66 8.07
N PHE A 27 4.53 -3.05 8.54
CA PHE A 27 5.88 -3.39 8.11
C PHE A 27 6.23 -4.85 8.40
N GLU A 28 6.00 -5.34 9.62
CA GLU A 28 6.28 -6.74 9.97
C GLU A 28 5.43 -7.72 9.15
N LYS A 29 4.18 -7.38 8.86
CA LYS A 29 3.32 -8.19 7.97
C LYS A 29 3.85 -8.21 6.53
N ILE A 30 4.21 -7.05 5.97
CA ILE A 30 4.79 -6.96 4.61
C ILE A 30 6.10 -7.74 4.54
N LYS A 31 6.95 -7.64 5.57
CA LYS A 31 8.21 -8.35 5.67
C LYS A 31 8.00 -9.87 5.62
N GLN A 32 7.07 -10.41 6.40
CA GLN A 32 6.73 -11.84 6.35
C GLN A 32 6.26 -12.28 4.97
N LEU A 33 5.43 -11.47 4.29
CA LEU A 33 4.99 -11.76 2.92
C LEU A 33 6.16 -11.73 1.93
N VAL A 34 7.03 -10.73 2.03
CA VAL A 34 8.21 -10.58 1.17
C VAL A 34 9.17 -11.75 1.35
N ASP A 35 9.45 -12.16 2.59
CA ASP A 35 10.35 -13.27 2.89
C ASP A 35 9.80 -14.58 2.32
N ALA A 36 8.52 -14.89 2.54
CA ALA A 36 7.87 -16.08 1.97
C ALA A 36 7.89 -16.08 0.42
N ARG A 37 7.79 -14.90 -0.22
CA ARG A 37 7.82 -14.80 -1.69
C ARG A 37 9.24 -14.92 -2.24
N ARG A 38 10.24 -14.44 -1.52
CA ARG A 38 11.66 -14.64 -1.85
C ARG A 38 12.07 -16.11 -1.76
N GLU A 39 11.56 -16.85 -0.77
CA GLU A 39 11.78 -18.30 -0.66
C GLU A 39 11.23 -19.06 -1.87
N LEU A 40 10.15 -18.56 -2.48
CA LEU A 40 9.59 -19.08 -3.73
C LEU A 40 10.32 -18.58 -4.99
N GLY A 41 11.45 -17.87 -4.84
CA GLY A 41 12.24 -17.32 -5.94
C GLY A 41 11.57 -16.15 -6.65
N LYS A 42 10.59 -15.48 -6.04
CA LYS A 42 9.90 -14.33 -6.66
C LYS A 42 10.74 -13.06 -6.57
N GLU A 43 10.76 -12.29 -7.65
CA GLU A 43 11.24 -10.90 -7.65
C GLU A 43 10.20 -10.00 -6.95
N ILE A 44 10.66 -9.15 -6.04
CA ILE A 44 9.79 -8.25 -5.27
C ILE A 44 9.78 -6.89 -5.98
N VAL A 45 8.62 -6.48 -6.47
CA VAL A 45 8.46 -5.18 -7.15
C VAL A 45 7.53 -4.28 -6.35
N VAL A 46 7.97 -3.06 -6.07
CA VAL A 46 7.15 -2.06 -5.35
C VAL A 46 6.74 -0.96 -6.31
N VAL A 47 5.43 -0.76 -6.48
CA VAL A 47 4.87 0.34 -7.24
C VAL A 47 4.47 1.45 -6.28
N MET A 48 5.23 2.55 -6.30
CA MET A 48 4.93 3.73 -5.50
C MET A 48 3.89 4.61 -6.18
N GLY A 49 2.79 4.84 -5.47
CA GLY A 49 1.60 5.51 -5.95
C GLY A 49 0.61 4.52 -6.56
N VAL A 50 -0.58 4.39 -5.98
CA VAL A 50 -1.67 3.53 -6.50
C VAL A 50 -2.87 4.36 -6.96
N GLY A 51 -2.58 5.45 -7.68
CA GLY A 51 -3.58 6.15 -8.48
C GLY A 51 -3.84 5.43 -9.82
N PHE A 52 -4.52 6.10 -10.76
CA PHE A 52 -4.87 5.53 -12.07
C PHE A 52 -3.69 4.85 -12.80
N VAL A 53 -2.56 5.54 -12.93
CA VAL A 53 -1.36 4.97 -13.60
C VAL A 53 -0.74 3.85 -12.76
N GLY A 54 -0.65 4.05 -11.45
CA GLY A 54 -0.01 3.11 -10.54
C GLY A 54 -0.66 1.73 -10.52
N VAL A 55 -1.99 1.68 -10.45
CA VAL A 55 -2.72 0.40 -10.44
C VAL A 55 -2.60 -0.34 -11.77
N VAL A 56 -2.61 0.39 -12.89
CA VAL A 56 -2.39 -0.20 -14.22
C VAL A 56 -0.96 -0.76 -14.32
N MET A 57 0.04 0.00 -13.87
CA MET A 57 1.42 -0.46 -13.87
C MET A 57 1.63 -1.68 -12.95
N ALA A 58 0.99 -1.71 -11.77
CA ALA A 58 1.05 -2.87 -10.89
C ALA A 58 0.47 -4.13 -11.56
N ALA A 59 -0.66 -4.00 -12.26
CA ALA A 59 -1.26 -5.10 -13.01
C ALA A 59 -0.38 -5.55 -14.19
N VAL A 60 0.15 -4.61 -14.98
CA VAL A 60 1.04 -4.92 -16.12
C VAL A 60 2.31 -5.63 -15.66
N VAL A 61 2.93 -5.17 -14.57
CA VAL A 61 4.12 -5.83 -14.02
C VAL A 61 3.78 -7.22 -13.50
N ALA A 62 2.64 -7.38 -12.81
CA ALA A 62 2.20 -8.69 -12.31
C ALA A 62 1.91 -9.68 -13.45
N ASP A 63 1.38 -9.20 -14.57
CA ASP A 63 1.03 -10.01 -15.75
C ASP A 63 2.25 -10.28 -16.67
N SER A 64 3.37 -9.56 -16.47
CA SER A 64 4.58 -9.72 -17.29
C SER A 64 5.30 -11.07 -17.09
N GLY A 65 4.93 -11.82 -16.05
CA GLY A 65 5.50 -13.13 -15.74
C GLY A 65 5.15 -13.59 -14.32
N ASP A 66 5.06 -14.90 -14.14
CA ASP A 66 4.73 -15.52 -12.84
C ASP A 66 5.83 -15.38 -11.80
N ASP A 67 7.00 -14.84 -12.14
CA ASP A 67 8.17 -14.69 -11.29
C ASP A 67 8.11 -13.47 -10.36
N LYS A 68 7.07 -12.62 -10.46
CA LYS A 68 7.00 -11.35 -9.71
C LYS A 68 5.97 -11.38 -8.59
N PHE A 69 6.31 -10.73 -7.48
CA PHE A 69 5.39 -10.38 -6.40
C PHE A 69 5.32 -8.86 -6.30
N VAL A 70 4.20 -8.30 -6.76
CA VAL A 70 4.00 -6.86 -6.90
C VAL A 70 3.26 -6.29 -5.70
N ILE A 71 3.83 -5.26 -5.08
CA ILE A 71 3.27 -4.56 -3.92
C ILE A 71 2.95 -3.13 -4.35
N GLY A 72 1.66 -2.75 -4.29
CA GLY A 72 1.24 -1.37 -4.44
C GLY A 72 1.42 -0.62 -3.12
N MET A 73 2.10 0.52 -3.14
CA MET A 73 2.32 1.37 -1.96
C MET A 73 1.82 2.78 -2.23
N GLN A 74 0.93 3.27 -1.37
CA GLN A 74 0.49 4.67 -1.40
C GLN A 74 0.75 5.30 -0.05
N ARG A 75 1.48 6.43 -0.07
CA ARG A 75 1.73 7.20 1.15
C ARG A 75 0.40 7.75 1.70
N PRO A 76 0.08 7.51 2.98
CA PRO A 76 -1.09 8.12 3.61
C PRO A 76 -0.93 9.64 3.66
N SER A 77 -2.03 10.35 3.44
CA SER A 77 -2.10 11.80 3.63
C SER A 77 -3.53 12.24 3.90
N VAL A 78 -3.71 13.34 4.64
CA VAL A 78 -5.01 13.97 4.90
C VAL A 78 -5.80 14.19 3.60
N ARG A 79 -5.12 14.53 2.50
CA ARG A 79 -5.76 14.82 1.20
C ARG A 79 -6.23 13.58 0.44
N SER A 80 -5.59 12.43 0.63
CA SER A 80 -5.71 11.31 -0.30
C SER A 80 -5.85 9.93 0.33
N TYR A 81 -5.80 9.78 1.66
CA TYR A 81 -5.92 8.47 2.29
C TYR A 81 -7.31 7.87 2.09
N TRP A 82 -8.37 8.69 2.06
CA TRP A 82 -9.72 8.27 1.67
C TRP A 82 -9.81 7.66 0.26
N LYS A 83 -8.84 7.96 -0.63
CA LYS A 83 -8.81 7.43 -2.00
C LYS A 83 -8.20 6.04 -2.09
N ILE A 84 -7.65 5.51 -1.00
CA ILE A 84 -7.08 4.18 -0.94
C ILE A 84 -8.24 3.26 -0.54
N PRO A 85 -8.90 2.59 -1.49
CA PRO A 85 -10.00 1.70 -1.18
C PRO A 85 -9.41 0.44 -0.53
N ILE A 86 -10.03 -0.02 0.55
CA ILE A 86 -10.05 -1.45 0.89
C ILE A 86 -11.41 -1.98 0.44
#